data_AF-A0A519UZ58-F1
#
_entry.id   AF-A0A519UZ58-F1
#
_cell.length_a   1.000
_cell.length_b   1.000
_cell.length_c   1.000
_cell.angle_alpha   90.00
_cell.angle_beta   90.00
_cell.angle_gamma   90.00
#
_symmetry.space_group_name_H-M   'P 1'
#
loop_
_entity.id
_entity.type
_entity.pdbx_description
1 polymer ?
#
loop_
_entity_poly.entity_id
_entity_poly.type
_entity_poly.pdbx_seq_one_letter_code
_entity_poly.pdbx_strand_id
1 'polypeptide(L)'
;MKKIFLLVLSVFSLSAYAQKDSLYLLKPKQVFDGEVMHKDWVVLVKGNTIEAVGEMKFKLPASTKVIDLPGTTLLPGLIEGHAHLFLHPYNEVSWNDQVLKESRAERTARAVKHAEATLLAGFTTLRDLGTEGAQYDDAGLKQAIEKEVIKGPRLIIASKAIVAKGSYGPNYKNADLDLPMGGVATIEHGDGGDDEIFKSMKEKNVAFCPTLAAGDAISQYNGWKKGVDAEPEKIVAKRKSFQSALKNGVTILMGGDVGVFSHGTNAREMELMVDYGMKPIDVLRSATSINAKTFGYGDSIGSLKKGMLADIIAVNGDPTENIKAIESVSFVMKDGKIIKQ
;
A
#
# COMPACT_ATOMS: atom_id res chain seq x y z
N MET A 1 -20.18 -65.57 -12.75
CA MET A 1 -20.01 -64.78 -11.51
C MET A 1 -19.44 -63.41 -11.88
N LYS A 2 -20.30 -62.39 -12.10
CA LYS A 2 -19.86 -61.02 -12.36
C LYS A 2 -19.96 -60.23 -11.04
N LYS A 3 -18.83 -59.81 -10.49
CA LYS A 3 -18.77 -58.99 -9.26
C LYS A 3 -19.11 -57.54 -9.61
N ILE A 4 -20.19 -57.03 -9.04
CA ILE A 4 -20.55 -55.60 -9.10
C ILE A 4 -19.79 -54.90 -7.97
N PHE A 5 -18.93 -53.95 -8.31
CA PHE A 5 -18.27 -53.07 -7.36
C PHE A 5 -19.18 -51.87 -7.10
N LEU A 6 -19.72 -51.73 -5.88
CA LEU A 6 -20.42 -50.53 -5.44
C LEU A 6 -19.37 -49.45 -5.12
N LEU A 7 -19.41 -48.35 -5.88
CA LEU A 7 -18.66 -47.13 -5.59
C LEU A 7 -19.45 -46.32 -4.56
N VAL A 8 -18.97 -46.27 -3.32
CA VAL A 8 -19.53 -45.40 -2.27
C VAL A 8 -18.97 -43.98 -2.50
N LEU A 9 -19.80 -43.10 -3.04
CA LEU A 9 -19.50 -41.66 -3.13
C LEU A 9 -19.73 -41.04 -1.74
N SER A 10 -18.67 -40.87 -0.95
CA SER A 10 -18.69 -40.07 0.26
C SER A 10 -18.71 -38.58 -0.12
N VAL A 11 -19.87 -37.95 0.02
CA VAL A 11 -20.05 -36.50 -0.14
C VAL A 11 -19.41 -35.81 1.06
N PHE A 12 -18.26 -35.19 0.87
CA PHE A 12 -17.70 -34.24 1.83
C PHE A 12 -18.47 -32.92 1.71
N SER A 13 -19.31 -32.63 2.70
CA SER A 13 -19.98 -31.34 2.85
C SER A 13 -18.92 -30.28 3.18
N LEU A 14 -18.48 -29.52 2.18
CA LEU A 14 -17.76 -28.27 2.37
C LEU A 14 -18.69 -27.30 3.10
N SER A 15 -18.55 -27.22 4.41
CA SER A 15 -19.20 -26.17 5.20
C SER A 15 -18.47 -24.87 4.88
N ALA A 16 -18.99 -24.10 3.93
CA ALA A 16 -18.65 -22.69 3.81
C ALA A 16 -19.03 -22.04 5.14
N TYR A 17 -18.05 -21.58 5.90
CA TYR A 17 -18.30 -20.68 7.02
C TYR A 17 -18.91 -19.40 6.43
N ALA A 18 -20.24 -19.34 6.39
CA ALA A 18 -20.95 -18.12 6.09
C ALA A 18 -20.55 -17.11 7.17
N GLN A 19 -19.82 -16.05 6.77
CA GLN A 19 -19.59 -14.90 7.63
C GLN A 19 -20.97 -14.41 8.05
N LYS A 20 -21.27 -14.51 9.36
CA LYS A 20 -22.53 -14.02 9.93
C LYS A 20 -22.67 -12.57 9.48
N ASP A 21 -23.71 -12.24 8.70
CA ASP A 21 -23.89 -10.92 8.05
C ASP A 21 -23.74 -9.79 9.08
N SER A 22 -22.52 -9.29 9.25
CA SER A 22 -22.20 -8.21 10.16
C SER A 22 -22.60 -6.91 9.48
N LEU A 23 -23.31 -6.05 10.21
CA LEU A 23 -23.81 -4.79 9.67
C LEU A 23 -23.33 -3.65 10.57
N TYR A 24 -22.47 -2.78 10.03
CA TYR A 24 -21.87 -1.66 10.77
C TYR A 24 -22.22 -0.34 10.12
N LEU A 25 -22.62 0.66 10.91
CA LEU A 25 -22.70 2.04 10.46
C LEU A 25 -21.54 2.83 11.08
N LEU A 26 -20.64 3.34 10.25
CA LEU A 26 -19.50 4.17 10.66
C LEU A 26 -19.91 5.64 10.57
N LYS A 27 -19.78 6.37 11.68
CA LYS A 27 -20.15 7.79 11.80
C LYS A 27 -18.93 8.67 12.14
N PRO A 28 -18.15 9.11 11.13
CA PRO A 28 -17.02 10.00 11.32
C PRO A 28 -17.43 11.48 11.35
N LYS A 29 -16.46 12.40 11.52
CA LYS A 29 -16.67 13.84 11.29
C LYS A 29 -16.81 14.14 9.78
N GLN A 30 -16.02 13.46 8.97
CA GLN A 30 -15.96 13.64 7.52
C GLN A 30 -15.39 12.39 6.84
N VAL A 31 -15.61 12.28 5.52
CA VAL A 31 -15.22 11.14 4.70
C VAL A 31 -14.42 11.62 3.50
N PHE A 32 -13.22 11.08 3.31
CA PHE A 32 -12.56 11.06 2.01
C PHE A 32 -13.02 9.80 1.27
N ASP A 33 -13.61 9.92 0.09
CA ASP A 33 -14.17 8.77 -0.64
C ASP A 33 -13.17 8.04 -1.55
N GLY A 34 -11.91 8.48 -1.56
CA GLY A 34 -10.88 8.06 -2.52
C GLY A 34 -10.61 9.10 -3.60
N GLU A 35 -11.50 10.09 -3.77
CA GLU A 35 -11.35 11.17 -4.75
C GLU A 35 -11.51 12.54 -4.10
N VAL A 36 -12.54 12.77 -3.30
CA VAL A 36 -12.84 14.08 -2.70
C VAL A 36 -13.30 13.95 -1.24
N MET A 37 -13.27 15.08 -0.53
CA MET A 37 -13.74 15.19 0.85
C MET A 37 -15.24 15.50 0.91
N HIS A 38 -15.93 14.83 1.83
CA HIS A 38 -17.36 15.00 2.09
C HIS A 38 -17.62 15.21 3.58
N LYS A 39 -18.45 16.20 3.89
CA LYS A 39 -18.97 16.44 5.25
C LYS A 39 -20.28 15.68 5.43
N ASP A 40 -20.58 15.33 6.68
CA ASP A 40 -21.85 14.70 7.08
C ASP A 40 -22.15 13.36 6.39
N TRP A 41 -21.12 12.72 5.81
CA TRP A 41 -21.20 11.39 5.22
C TRP A 41 -20.99 10.31 6.28
N VAL A 42 -21.70 9.20 6.10
CA VAL A 42 -21.57 7.97 6.87
C VAL A 42 -21.29 6.81 5.91
N VAL A 43 -20.79 5.69 6.45
CA VAL A 43 -20.55 4.46 5.67
C VAL A 43 -21.26 3.29 6.32
N LEU A 44 -22.14 2.62 5.58
CA LEU A 44 -22.79 1.39 5.97
C LEU A 44 -22.06 0.19 5.34
N VAL A 45 -21.56 -0.70 6.17
CA VAL A 45 -20.86 -1.93 5.79
C VAL A 45 -21.74 -3.13 6.07
N LYS A 46 -21.91 -4.02 5.08
CA LYS A 46 -22.61 -5.31 5.20
C LYS A 46 -21.67 -6.45 4.80
N GLY A 47 -21.45 -7.39 5.71
CA GLY A 47 -20.48 -8.46 5.52
C GLY A 47 -19.09 -7.87 5.29
N ASN A 48 -18.50 -8.15 4.13
CA ASN A 48 -17.20 -7.65 3.71
C ASN A 48 -17.27 -6.50 2.68
N THR A 49 -18.45 -5.93 2.42
CA THR A 49 -18.66 -4.89 1.39
C THR A 49 -19.33 -3.64 1.93
N ILE A 50 -19.14 -2.53 1.23
CA ILE A 50 -19.85 -1.27 1.47
C ILE A 50 -21.25 -1.36 0.86
N GLU A 51 -22.29 -1.30 1.69
CA GLU A 51 -23.69 -1.32 1.25
C GLU A 51 -24.18 0.07 0.82
N ALA A 52 -23.76 1.10 1.54
CA ALA A 52 -24.09 2.50 1.26
C ALA A 52 -23.03 3.46 1.82
N VAL A 53 -22.89 4.61 1.17
CA VAL A 53 -22.02 5.72 1.58
C VAL A 53 -22.69 7.03 1.17
N GLY A 54 -22.62 8.05 2.01
CA GLY A 54 -23.25 9.34 1.76
C GLY A 54 -23.92 9.92 3.00
N GLU A 55 -24.69 10.99 2.82
CA GLU A 55 -25.60 11.49 3.86
C GLU A 55 -26.55 10.37 4.31
N MET A 56 -26.94 10.39 5.60
CA MET A 56 -27.80 9.39 6.23
C MET A 56 -29.26 9.48 5.74
N LYS A 57 -29.51 9.15 4.48
CA LYS A 57 -30.81 9.17 3.78
C LYS A 57 -31.42 7.78 3.58
N PHE A 58 -30.75 6.73 4.06
CA PHE A 58 -31.19 5.33 3.94
C PHE A 58 -31.70 4.78 5.28
N LYS A 59 -32.57 3.77 5.23
CA LYS A 59 -33.08 3.11 6.45
C LYS A 59 -32.02 2.13 6.98
N LEU A 60 -31.77 2.17 8.28
CA LEU A 60 -30.89 1.23 8.96
C LEU A 60 -31.65 -0.05 9.30
N PRO A 61 -31.17 -1.23 8.91
CA PRO A 61 -31.68 -2.49 9.44
C PRO A 61 -31.51 -2.54 10.97
N ALA A 62 -32.47 -3.12 11.69
CA ALA A 62 -32.50 -3.11 13.15
C ALA A 62 -31.27 -3.76 13.81
N SER A 63 -30.58 -4.67 13.11
CA SER A 63 -29.35 -5.33 13.58
C SER A 63 -28.07 -4.50 13.41
N THR A 64 -28.16 -3.27 12.89
CA THR A 64 -26.98 -2.44 12.61
C THR A 64 -26.26 -2.05 13.90
N LYS A 65 -24.98 -2.39 14.02
CA LYS A 65 -24.10 -1.87 15.06
C LYS A 65 -23.58 -0.50 14.63
N VAL A 66 -23.92 0.54 15.38
CA VAL A 66 -23.41 1.90 15.14
C VAL A 66 -22.04 2.05 15.79
N ILE A 67 -21.09 2.62 15.06
CA ILE A 67 -19.74 2.96 15.50
C ILE A 67 -19.53 4.46 15.30
N ASP A 68 -19.60 5.22 16.38
CA ASP A 68 -19.30 6.63 16.38
C ASP A 68 -17.77 6.85 16.39
N LEU A 69 -17.27 7.67 15.46
CA LEU A 69 -15.85 8.00 15.27
C LEU A 69 -15.69 9.53 15.28
N PRO A 70 -16.06 10.22 16.38
CA PRO A 70 -16.08 11.68 16.42
C PRO A 70 -14.69 12.27 16.21
N GLY A 71 -14.60 13.39 15.48
CA GLY A 71 -13.33 14.08 15.23
C GLY A 71 -12.39 13.38 14.24
N THR A 72 -12.80 12.23 13.68
CA THR A 72 -11.99 11.49 12.71
C THR A 72 -12.36 11.83 11.26
N THR A 73 -11.40 11.68 10.37
CA THR A 73 -11.63 11.53 8.93
C THR A 73 -11.61 10.05 8.59
N LEU A 74 -12.66 9.57 7.92
CA LEU A 74 -12.74 8.20 7.39
C LEU A 74 -12.22 8.17 5.96
N LEU A 75 -11.44 7.15 5.59
CA LEU A 75 -10.84 6.99 4.26
C LEU A 75 -10.93 5.52 3.80
N PRO A 76 -10.80 5.22 2.50
CA PRO A 76 -10.43 3.88 2.07
C PRO A 76 -9.12 3.47 2.76
N GLY A 77 -8.95 2.19 3.04
CA GLY A 77 -7.68 1.66 3.54
C GLY A 77 -6.54 2.01 2.59
N LEU A 78 -5.39 2.38 3.17
CA LEU A 78 -4.23 2.84 2.40
C LEU A 78 -3.57 1.66 1.68
N ILE A 79 -2.90 1.98 0.57
CA ILE A 79 -2.19 1.02 -0.26
C ILE A 79 -0.71 1.40 -0.31
N GLU A 80 0.15 0.50 0.14
CA GLU A 80 1.61 0.61 0.01
C GLU A 80 2.02 0.10 -1.37
N GLY A 81 2.52 1.01 -2.22
CA GLY A 81 2.88 0.71 -3.60
C GLY A 81 4.25 0.05 -3.79
N HIS A 82 5.15 0.12 -2.80
CA HIS A 82 6.49 -0.46 -2.89
C HIS A 82 7.00 -0.90 -1.52
N ALA A 83 7.11 -2.21 -1.32
CA ALA A 83 7.55 -2.78 -0.06
C ALA A 83 8.37 -4.06 -0.26
N HIS A 84 9.10 -4.42 0.80
CA HIS A 84 9.79 -5.69 0.98
C HIS A 84 9.52 -6.24 2.39
N LEU A 85 8.52 -7.13 2.54
CA LEU A 85 8.13 -7.65 3.87
C LEU A 85 9.22 -8.51 4.53
N PHE A 86 10.15 -9.04 3.74
CA PHE A 86 11.25 -9.89 4.20
C PHE A 86 12.55 -9.12 4.49
N LEU A 87 12.49 -7.78 4.45
CA LEU A 87 13.56 -6.88 4.88
C LEU A 87 13.12 -6.08 6.10
N HIS A 88 14.11 -5.57 6.83
CA HIS A 88 13.97 -4.69 7.98
C HIS A 88 15.01 -3.56 7.94
N PRO A 89 14.91 -2.53 8.80
CA PRO A 89 15.65 -1.28 8.63
C PRO A 89 17.17 -1.44 8.46
N TYR A 90 17.74 -0.70 7.51
CA TYR A 90 19.17 -0.85 7.18
C TYR A 90 20.14 -0.32 8.24
N ASN A 91 19.65 0.45 9.20
CA ASN A 91 20.41 0.85 10.39
C ASN A 91 20.41 -0.22 11.50
N GLU A 92 19.56 -1.23 11.43
CA GLU A 92 19.60 -2.39 12.34
C GLU A 92 20.60 -3.43 11.83
N VAL A 93 20.42 -3.86 10.58
CA VAL A 93 21.33 -4.79 9.87
C VAL A 93 21.41 -4.36 8.41
N SER A 94 22.61 -4.36 7.82
CA SER A 94 22.75 -4.00 6.40
C SER A 94 21.98 -4.97 5.50
N TRP A 95 21.47 -4.48 4.35
CA TRP A 95 20.79 -5.31 3.36
C TRP A 95 21.57 -6.59 3.01
N ASN A 96 22.88 -6.47 2.76
CA ASN A 96 23.74 -7.63 2.46
C ASN A 96 23.71 -8.67 3.58
N ASP A 97 23.78 -8.24 4.83
CA ASP A 97 23.80 -9.16 5.97
C ASP A 97 22.43 -9.80 6.21
N GLN A 98 21.33 -9.07 6.01
CA GLN A 98 19.99 -9.65 6.04
C GLN A 98 19.82 -10.75 4.98
N VAL A 99 20.26 -10.48 3.75
CA VAL A 99 20.08 -11.42 2.64
C VAL A 99 21.03 -12.62 2.72
N LEU A 100 22.29 -12.40 3.14
CA LEU A 100 23.34 -13.42 3.09
C LEU A 100 23.50 -14.22 4.39
N LYS A 101 23.07 -13.67 5.54
CA LYS A 101 23.36 -14.25 6.86
C LYS A 101 22.11 -14.64 7.65
N GLU A 102 20.99 -13.94 7.49
CA GLU A 102 19.76 -14.28 8.22
C GLU A 102 19.07 -15.50 7.59
N SER A 103 18.58 -16.40 8.45
CA SER A 103 17.88 -17.59 7.97
C SER A 103 16.50 -17.23 7.39
N ARG A 104 16.02 -18.01 6.42
CA ARG A 104 14.65 -17.84 5.89
C ARG A 104 13.57 -17.94 6.96
N ALA A 105 13.75 -18.81 7.96
CA ALA A 105 12.81 -18.96 9.06
C ALA A 105 12.70 -17.68 9.89
N GLU A 106 13.84 -17.06 10.22
CA GLU A 106 13.88 -15.77 10.93
C GLU A 106 13.22 -14.66 10.11
N ARG A 107 13.60 -14.51 8.83
CA ARG A 107 13.05 -13.49 7.94
C ARG A 107 11.54 -13.65 7.77
N THR A 108 11.04 -14.89 7.68
CA THR A 108 9.60 -15.19 7.61
C THR A 108 8.89 -14.83 8.91
N ALA A 109 9.45 -15.21 10.07
CA ALA A 109 8.87 -14.87 11.37
C ALA A 109 8.78 -13.34 11.56
N ARG A 110 9.79 -12.60 11.08
CA ARG A 110 9.80 -11.14 11.09
C ARG A 110 8.76 -10.55 10.12
N ALA A 111 8.63 -11.11 8.92
CA ALA A 111 7.64 -10.68 7.93
C ALA A 111 6.19 -10.76 8.45
N VAL A 112 5.88 -11.72 9.34
CA VAL A 112 4.58 -11.76 10.04
C VAL A 112 4.34 -10.49 10.86
N LYS A 113 5.36 -10.03 11.59
CA LYS A 113 5.27 -8.80 12.40
C LYS A 113 5.23 -7.55 11.53
N HIS A 114 5.96 -7.53 10.43
CA HIS A 114 5.90 -6.45 9.46
C HIS A 114 4.50 -6.30 8.84
N ALA A 115 3.89 -7.41 8.43
CA ALA A 115 2.54 -7.42 7.88
C ALA A 115 1.51 -6.91 8.89
N GLU A 116 1.61 -7.32 10.16
CA GLU A 116 0.74 -6.83 11.23
C GLU A 116 0.94 -5.32 11.50
N ALA A 117 2.19 -4.87 11.61
CA ALA A 117 2.52 -3.46 11.84
C ALA A 117 1.98 -2.55 10.73
N THR A 118 2.17 -2.94 9.47
CA THR A 118 1.66 -2.24 8.30
C THR A 118 0.13 -2.15 8.31
N LEU A 119 -0.57 -3.26 8.62
CA LEU A 119 -2.03 -3.25 8.74
C LEU A 119 -2.52 -2.31 9.84
N LEU A 120 -1.88 -2.34 11.01
CA LEU A 120 -2.24 -1.50 12.16
C LEU A 120 -1.94 0.00 11.95
N ALA A 121 -1.05 0.31 11.01
CA ALA A 121 -0.78 1.65 10.50
C ALA A 121 -1.77 2.10 9.40
N GLY A 122 -2.83 1.33 9.13
CA GLY A 122 -3.91 1.72 8.22
C GLY A 122 -3.71 1.31 6.76
N PHE A 123 -2.64 0.58 6.46
CA PHE A 123 -2.40 0.05 5.12
C PHE A 123 -3.06 -1.31 4.99
N THR A 124 -4.20 -1.37 4.31
CA THR A 124 -4.98 -2.60 4.15
C THR A 124 -4.56 -3.41 2.93
N THR A 125 -3.79 -2.82 2.01
CA THR A 125 -3.18 -3.49 0.85
C THR A 125 -1.71 -3.10 0.72
N LEU A 126 -0.87 -4.04 0.30
CA LEU A 126 0.56 -3.82 0.10
C LEU A 126 1.04 -4.56 -1.16
N ARG A 127 1.87 -3.89 -1.96
CA ARG A 127 2.56 -4.47 -3.12
C ARG A 127 4.01 -4.82 -2.72
N ASP A 128 4.27 -6.11 -2.52
CA ASP A 128 5.61 -6.64 -2.24
C ASP A 128 6.33 -6.89 -3.57
N LEU A 129 7.40 -6.13 -3.82
CA LEU A 129 8.14 -6.16 -5.09
C LEU A 129 9.34 -7.09 -5.08
N GLY A 130 9.51 -7.88 -4.02
CA GLY A 130 10.49 -8.95 -4.03
C GLY A 130 10.84 -9.41 -2.62
N THR A 131 11.00 -10.72 -2.48
CA THR A 131 11.40 -11.33 -1.21
C THR A 131 12.89 -11.17 -0.89
N GLU A 132 13.68 -10.55 -1.77
CA GLU A 132 15.10 -10.25 -1.56
C GLU A 132 15.87 -11.48 -1.06
N GLY A 133 15.73 -12.60 -1.78
CA GLY A 133 16.40 -13.86 -1.48
C GLY A 133 15.56 -14.91 -0.73
N ALA A 134 14.40 -14.55 -0.18
CA ALA A 134 13.48 -15.51 0.45
C ALA A 134 12.53 -16.24 -0.54
N GLN A 135 12.92 -16.29 -1.82
CA GLN A 135 12.27 -17.09 -2.87
C GLN A 135 10.80 -16.72 -3.11
N TYR A 136 9.86 -17.60 -2.73
CA TYR A 136 8.41 -17.45 -2.91
C TYR A 136 7.70 -17.32 -1.55
N ASP A 137 8.42 -16.94 -0.49
CA ASP A 137 7.87 -16.91 0.86
C ASP A 137 6.78 -15.84 1.01
N ASP A 138 6.76 -14.81 0.15
CA ASP A 138 5.66 -13.85 0.07
C ASP A 138 4.34 -14.50 -0.40
N ALA A 139 4.39 -15.51 -1.27
CA ALA A 139 3.21 -16.31 -1.63
C ALA A 139 2.70 -17.14 -0.44
N GLY A 140 3.61 -17.70 0.36
CA GLY A 140 3.27 -18.39 1.61
C GLY A 140 2.65 -17.44 2.64
N LEU A 141 3.25 -16.27 2.83
CA LEU A 141 2.76 -15.23 3.73
C LEU A 141 1.39 -14.71 3.30
N LYS A 142 1.19 -14.47 2.00
CA LYS A 142 -0.10 -14.10 1.40
C LYS A 142 -1.18 -15.14 1.72
N GLN A 143 -0.89 -16.42 1.48
CA GLN A 143 -1.82 -17.49 1.80
C GLN A 143 -2.13 -17.58 3.29
N ALA A 144 -1.15 -17.35 4.17
CA ALA A 144 -1.35 -17.34 5.61
C ALA A 144 -2.29 -16.21 6.04
N ILE A 145 -2.20 -15.02 5.42
CA ILE A 145 -3.13 -13.91 5.64
C ILE A 145 -4.53 -14.24 5.10
N GLU A 146 -4.63 -14.78 3.88
CA GLU A 146 -5.90 -15.13 3.25
C GLU A 146 -6.65 -16.26 3.99
N LYS A 147 -5.90 -17.18 4.61
CA LYS A 147 -6.43 -18.23 5.49
C LYS A 147 -6.63 -17.76 6.94
N GLU A 148 -6.34 -16.48 7.22
CA GLU A 148 -6.49 -15.86 8.54
C GLU A 148 -5.64 -16.51 9.64
N VAL A 149 -4.53 -17.17 9.27
CA VAL A 149 -3.54 -17.71 10.21
C VAL A 149 -2.78 -16.58 10.90
N ILE A 150 -2.53 -15.50 10.17
CA ILE A 150 -1.89 -14.28 10.67
C ILE A 150 -2.66 -13.05 10.18
N LYS A 151 -2.51 -11.93 10.89
CA LYS A 151 -3.03 -10.63 10.44
C LYS A 151 -2.06 -10.01 9.43
N GLY A 152 -2.62 -9.32 8.44
CA GLY A 152 -1.84 -8.53 7.50
C GLY A 152 -2.68 -7.91 6.39
N PRO A 153 -2.11 -7.00 5.60
CA PRO A 153 -2.78 -6.42 4.44
C PRO A 153 -3.06 -7.47 3.37
N ARG A 154 -3.90 -7.14 2.40
CA ARG A 154 -4.00 -7.85 1.14
C ARG A 154 -2.67 -7.70 0.40
N LEU A 155 -2.03 -8.81 0.04
CA LEU A 155 -0.75 -8.78 -0.64
C LEU A 155 -0.91 -8.89 -2.16
N ILE A 156 -0.28 -7.98 -2.89
CA ILE A 156 0.02 -8.05 -4.32
C ILE A 156 1.51 -8.38 -4.39
N ILE A 157 1.89 -9.52 -4.97
CA ILE A 157 3.25 -10.06 -4.80
C ILE A 157 3.96 -10.25 -6.14
N ALA A 158 5.25 -9.93 -6.18
CA ALA A 158 6.14 -10.23 -7.29
C ALA A 158 6.94 -11.53 -7.09
N SER A 159 7.05 -12.03 -5.87
CA SER A 159 7.91 -13.15 -5.48
C SER A 159 9.38 -12.91 -5.75
N LYS A 160 9.86 -13.37 -6.90
CA LYS A 160 11.26 -13.24 -7.28
C LYS A 160 11.40 -12.05 -8.21
N ALA A 161 12.17 -11.06 -7.80
CA ALA A 161 12.68 -10.07 -8.73
C ALA A 161 13.47 -10.79 -9.85
N ILE A 162 13.15 -10.49 -11.10
CA ILE A 162 13.94 -10.94 -12.24
C ILE A 162 15.08 -9.96 -12.40
N VAL A 163 16.29 -10.43 -12.15
CA VAL A 163 17.53 -9.65 -12.30
C VAL A 163 18.47 -10.37 -13.25
N ALA A 164 19.12 -9.63 -14.15
CA ALA A 164 20.19 -10.20 -14.94
C ALA A 164 21.35 -10.57 -14.01
N LYS A 165 21.97 -11.72 -14.27
CA LYS A 165 23.06 -12.23 -13.44
C LYS A 165 24.21 -11.21 -13.42
N GLY A 166 24.48 -10.62 -12.26
CA GLY A 166 25.55 -9.65 -12.06
C GLY A 166 25.21 -8.19 -12.39
N SER A 167 23.94 -7.82 -12.59
CA SER A 167 23.57 -6.44 -12.90
C SER A 167 22.95 -5.67 -11.73
N TYR A 168 23.66 -4.62 -11.30
CA TYR A 168 23.11 -3.33 -10.88
C TYR A 168 24.06 -2.25 -11.47
N GLY A 169 23.66 -1.66 -12.61
CA GLY A 169 24.41 -0.64 -13.39
C GLY A 169 25.31 -1.15 -14.53
N PRO A 170 25.57 -0.35 -15.60
CA PRO A 170 25.29 1.09 -15.75
C PRO A 170 24.22 1.46 -16.81
N ASN A 171 23.71 2.68 -16.65
CA ASN A 171 22.77 3.40 -17.50
C ASN A 171 23.56 4.38 -18.40
N TYR A 172 23.60 4.15 -19.72
CA TYR A 172 24.36 5.00 -20.65
C TYR A 172 23.41 5.91 -21.44
N LYS A 173 23.62 7.24 -21.35
CA LYS A 173 23.08 8.19 -22.32
C LYS A 173 23.94 8.09 -23.59
N ASN A 174 23.46 7.44 -24.63
CA ASN A 174 24.07 7.43 -25.96
C ASN A 174 23.11 8.11 -26.95
N ALA A 175 23.57 9.20 -27.56
CA ALA A 175 22.78 10.02 -28.49
C ALA A 175 22.46 9.31 -29.82
N ASP A 176 23.15 8.20 -30.13
CA ASP A 176 23.01 7.46 -31.39
C ASP A 176 22.11 6.21 -31.27
N LEU A 177 21.56 5.91 -30.08
CA LEU A 177 20.77 4.71 -29.83
C LEU A 177 19.36 5.05 -29.33
N ASP A 178 18.34 4.61 -30.07
CA ASP A 178 16.96 4.54 -29.58
C ASP A 178 16.83 3.31 -28.67
N LEU A 179 16.93 3.52 -27.36
CA LEU A 179 16.81 2.44 -26.38
C LEU A 179 15.35 1.99 -26.29
N PRO A 180 15.05 0.68 -26.43
CA PRO A 180 13.68 0.20 -26.30
C PRO A 180 13.13 0.54 -24.91
N MET A 181 12.10 1.39 -24.88
CA MET A 181 11.33 1.69 -23.68
C MET A 181 10.50 0.47 -23.34
N GLY A 182 10.85 -0.24 -22.26
CA GLY A 182 10.07 -1.39 -21.78
C GLY A 182 8.61 -1.01 -21.50
N GLY A 183 7.67 -1.86 -21.89
CA GLY A 183 6.21 -1.67 -21.67
C GLY A 183 5.78 -1.94 -20.23
N VAL A 184 6.50 -1.41 -19.25
CA VAL A 184 6.21 -1.61 -17.83
C VAL A 184 5.04 -0.73 -17.38
N ALA A 185 4.26 -1.20 -16.41
CA ALA A 185 3.15 -0.42 -15.86
C ALA A 185 3.61 0.66 -14.86
N THR A 186 4.72 0.41 -14.15
CA THR A 186 5.26 1.30 -13.13
C THR A 186 6.79 1.40 -13.21
N ILE A 187 7.33 2.58 -12.92
CA ILE A 187 8.77 2.82 -12.72
C ILE A 187 8.98 3.22 -11.26
N GLU A 188 9.90 2.53 -10.59
CA GLU A 188 10.23 2.74 -9.18
C GLU A 188 11.47 3.66 -9.04
N HIS A 189 11.55 4.39 -7.92
CA HIS A 189 12.60 5.34 -7.52
C HIS A 189 12.74 6.57 -8.42
N GLY A 190 13.03 6.38 -9.72
CA GLY A 190 13.11 7.43 -10.74
C GLY A 190 14.11 8.56 -10.46
N ASP A 191 15.23 8.26 -9.79
CA ASP A 191 16.17 9.28 -9.28
C ASP A 191 16.76 10.21 -10.35
N GLY A 192 16.86 9.73 -11.59
CA GLY A 192 17.35 10.50 -12.74
C GLY A 192 16.26 11.02 -13.67
N GLY A 193 14.98 10.97 -13.26
CA GLY A 193 13.86 11.44 -14.07
C GLY A 193 13.92 12.94 -14.36
N ASP A 194 13.59 13.30 -15.60
CA ASP A 194 13.50 14.68 -16.08
C ASP A 194 12.20 14.92 -16.87
N ASP A 195 12.01 16.14 -17.36
CA ASP A 195 10.77 16.54 -18.04
C ASP A 195 10.48 15.67 -19.27
N GLU A 196 11.52 15.27 -20.01
CA GLU A 196 11.38 14.43 -21.21
C GLU A 196 10.92 13.01 -20.83
N ILE A 197 11.55 12.42 -19.82
CA ILE A 197 11.20 11.10 -19.30
C ILE A 197 9.75 11.09 -18.78
N PHE A 198 9.38 12.04 -17.92
CA PHE A 198 8.04 12.05 -17.32
C PHE A 198 6.93 12.39 -18.31
N LYS A 199 7.21 13.23 -19.32
CA LYS A 199 6.30 13.44 -20.44
C LYS A 199 6.09 12.14 -21.21
N SER A 200 7.15 11.39 -21.51
CA SER A 200 7.02 10.10 -22.20
C SER A 200 6.28 9.06 -21.36
N MET A 201 6.53 9.00 -20.05
CA MET A 201 5.77 8.16 -19.13
C MET A 201 4.28 8.50 -19.15
N LYS A 202 3.94 9.80 -19.14
CA LYS A 202 2.55 10.25 -19.23
C LYS A 202 1.89 9.83 -20.53
N GLU A 203 2.54 10.03 -21.67
CA GLU A 203 2.04 9.63 -23.00
C GLU A 203 1.80 8.11 -23.10
N LYS A 204 2.65 7.32 -22.42
CA LYS A 204 2.59 5.85 -22.43
C LYS A 204 1.76 5.26 -21.29
N ASN A 205 1.14 6.08 -20.44
CA ASN A 205 0.41 5.67 -19.25
C ASN A 205 1.25 4.81 -18.28
N VAL A 206 2.53 5.11 -18.15
CA VAL A 206 3.43 4.50 -17.16
C VAL A 206 3.37 5.31 -15.87
N ALA A 207 3.08 4.66 -14.75
CA ALA A 207 3.03 5.34 -13.45
C ALA A 207 4.43 5.43 -12.80
N PHE A 208 4.63 6.44 -11.96
CA PHE A 208 5.86 6.70 -11.23
C PHE A 208 5.66 6.42 -9.73
N CYS A 209 6.50 5.58 -9.14
CA CYS A 209 6.58 5.33 -7.70
C CYS A 209 7.91 5.87 -7.16
N PRO A 210 7.92 6.98 -6.39
CA PRO A 210 9.14 7.76 -6.14
C PRO A 210 10.02 7.23 -5.00
N THR A 211 9.44 6.50 -4.04
CA THR A 211 10.14 5.92 -2.87
C THR A 211 11.05 6.95 -2.18
N LEU A 212 10.49 8.13 -1.88
CA LEU A 212 11.20 9.24 -1.26
C LEU A 212 11.76 8.87 0.11
N ALA A 213 10.98 8.12 0.89
CA ALA A 213 11.25 7.71 2.25
C ALA A 213 12.51 6.85 2.36
N ALA A 214 12.75 5.90 1.45
CA ALA A 214 13.97 5.09 1.46
C ALA A 214 15.24 5.92 1.28
N GLY A 215 15.26 6.82 0.29
CA GLY A 215 16.40 7.70 0.05
C GLY A 215 16.68 8.64 1.23
N ASP A 216 15.62 9.21 1.81
CA ASP A 216 15.67 10.06 3.00
C ASP A 216 16.18 9.28 4.22
N ALA A 217 15.67 8.08 4.50
CA ALA A 217 16.07 7.22 5.61
C ALA A 217 17.54 6.78 5.51
N ILE A 218 17.97 6.26 4.37
CA ILE A 218 19.38 5.85 4.15
C ILE A 218 20.33 7.02 4.37
N SER A 219 19.95 8.22 3.94
CA SER A 219 20.78 9.42 4.14
C SER A 219 20.95 9.72 5.63
N GLN A 220 19.87 9.62 6.40
CA GLN A 220 19.92 9.84 7.85
C GLN A 220 20.70 8.74 8.58
N TYR A 221 20.59 7.48 8.16
CA TYR A 221 21.41 6.39 8.70
C TYR A 221 22.91 6.60 8.48
N ASN A 222 23.27 7.26 7.37
CA ASN A 222 24.64 7.66 7.07
C ASN A 222 25.07 8.98 7.75
N GLY A 223 24.28 9.48 8.71
CA GLY A 223 24.63 10.60 9.57
C GLY A 223 24.13 11.97 9.11
N TRP A 224 23.39 12.07 8.00
CA TRP A 224 22.77 13.34 7.61
C TRP A 224 21.66 13.74 8.58
N LYS A 225 21.77 14.93 9.19
CA LYS A 225 20.76 15.48 10.09
C LYS A 225 19.84 16.41 9.33
N LYS A 226 18.69 15.88 8.89
CA LYS A 226 17.67 16.65 8.17
C LYS A 226 17.26 17.91 8.94
N GLY A 227 17.23 19.05 8.24
CA GLY A 227 16.90 20.37 8.82
C GLY A 227 18.05 21.04 9.57
N VAL A 228 19.20 20.38 9.72
CA VAL A 228 20.42 20.93 10.35
C VAL A 228 21.55 21.02 9.33
N ASP A 229 21.86 19.90 8.68
CA ASP A 229 22.92 19.81 7.68
C ASP A 229 22.41 20.21 6.29
N ALA A 230 23.33 20.62 5.42
CA ALA A 230 23.03 20.78 3.99
C ALA A 230 22.50 19.47 3.40
N GLU A 231 21.52 19.57 2.52
CA GLU A 231 20.91 18.39 1.94
C GLU A 231 21.87 17.65 0.99
N PRO A 232 22.01 16.32 1.11
CA PRO A 232 22.84 15.53 0.21
C PRO A 232 22.38 15.69 -1.24
N GLU A 233 23.33 15.70 -2.18
CA GLU A 233 23.04 15.87 -3.61
C GLU A 233 21.98 14.89 -4.14
N LYS A 234 21.99 13.64 -3.66
CA LYS A 234 20.99 12.63 -4.00
C LYS A 234 19.56 13.00 -3.54
N ILE A 235 19.41 13.66 -2.39
CA ILE A 235 18.11 14.13 -1.89
C ILE A 235 17.62 15.30 -2.75
N VAL A 236 18.52 16.23 -3.08
CA VAL A 236 18.23 17.35 -3.97
C VAL A 236 17.83 16.85 -5.36
N ALA A 237 18.56 15.89 -5.93
CA ALA A 237 18.25 15.29 -7.23
C ALA A 237 16.90 14.57 -7.22
N LYS A 238 16.64 13.73 -6.21
CA LYS A 238 15.36 13.02 -6.06
C LYS A 238 14.18 13.99 -5.91
N ARG A 239 14.33 15.08 -5.14
CA ARG A 239 13.31 16.13 -5.05
C ARG A 239 13.03 16.77 -6.41
N LYS A 240 14.08 17.12 -7.16
CA LYS A 240 13.94 17.71 -8.50
C LYS A 240 13.22 16.76 -9.47
N SER A 241 13.57 15.47 -9.44
CA SER A 241 12.87 14.43 -10.23
C SER A 241 11.39 14.38 -9.87
N PHE A 242 11.04 14.29 -8.59
CA PHE A 242 9.64 14.30 -8.14
C PHE A 242 8.87 15.57 -8.55
N GLN A 243 9.50 16.74 -8.45
CA GLN A 243 8.90 18.00 -8.89
C GLN A 243 8.69 18.06 -10.41
N SER A 244 9.59 17.47 -11.19
CA SER A 244 9.42 17.32 -12.64
C SER A 244 8.27 16.34 -12.95
N ALA A 245 8.14 15.24 -12.22
CA ALA A 245 6.99 14.34 -12.33
C ALA A 245 5.66 15.07 -12.09
N LEU A 246 5.58 15.86 -11.01
CA LEU A 246 4.41 16.70 -10.70
C LEU A 246 4.11 17.69 -11.82
N LYS A 247 5.13 18.42 -12.29
CA LYS A 247 5.02 19.41 -13.38
C LYS A 247 4.44 18.79 -14.66
N ASN A 248 4.85 17.57 -15.00
CA ASN A 248 4.43 16.89 -16.23
C ASN A 248 3.14 16.06 -16.06
N GLY A 249 2.56 16.03 -14.86
CA GLY A 249 1.27 15.37 -14.60
C GLY A 249 1.29 13.86 -14.82
N VAL A 250 2.45 13.22 -14.65
CA VAL A 250 2.57 11.76 -14.65
C VAL A 250 1.72 11.19 -13.51
N THR A 251 1.18 9.98 -13.69
CA THR A 251 0.51 9.28 -12.59
C THR A 251 1.53 8.95 -11.52
N ILE A 252 1.36 9.46 -10.29
CA ILE A 252 2.26 9.21 -9.17
C ILE A 252 1.58 8.28 -8.18
N LEU A 253 2.28 7.20 -7.84
CA LEU A 253 1.90 6.22 -6.83
C LEU A 253 2.46 6.62 -5.48
N MET A 254 1.74 6.26 -4.42
CA MET A 254 2.37 6.26 -3.10
C MET A 254 3.05 4.91 -2.88
N GLY A 255 4.36 4.92 -2.64
CA GLY A 255 5.09 3.73 -2.24
C GLY A 255 6.43 4.09 -1.65
N GLY A 256 6.71 3.63 -0.44
CA GLY A 256 7.83 4.11 0.37
C GLY A 256 9.15 3.39 0.14
N ASP A 257 9.11 2.16 -0.40
CA ASP A 257 10.20 1.18 -0.30
C ASP A 257 10.46 0.79 1.17
N VAL A 258 9.35 0.45 1.85
CA VAL A 258 9.36 0.00 3.25
C VAL A 258 10.02 -1.37 3.35
N GLY A 259 10.82 -1.57 4.40
CA GLY A 259 11.87 -2.60 4.44
C GLY A 259 13.25 -1.96 4.51
N VAL A 260 13.47 -0.85 3.79
CA VAL A 260 14.64 0.03 4.02
C VAL A 260 14.53 0.76 5.38
N PHE A 261 13.30 1.12 5.74
CA PHE A 261 12.90 1.71 7.02
C PHE A 261 11.73 0.92 7.61
N SER A 262 11.37 1.21 8.87
CA SER A 262 10.50 0.35 9.68
C SER A 262 9.09 0.20 9.10
N HIS A 263 8.63 -1.05 8.99
CA HIS A 263 7.22 -1.35 8.68
C HIS A 263 6.28 -0.74 9.72
N GLY A 264 5.14 -0.22 9.28
CA GLY A 264 4.21 0.55 10.11
C GLY A 264 4.52 2.05 10.19
N THR A 265 5.63 2.52 9.58
CA THR A 265 5.94 3.96 9.44
C THR A 265 5.83 4.45 7.99
N ASN A 266 5.12 3.68 7.15
CA ASN A 266 4.90 3.91 5.72
C ASN A 266 4.41 5.33 5.37
N ALA A 267 3.63 5.95 6.26
CA ALA A 267 3.15 7.33 6.15
C ALA A 267 4.28 8.37 5.94
N ARG A 268 5.53 8.05 6.28
CA ARG A 268 6.71 8.86 5.98
C ARG A 268 6.78 9.27 4.50
N GLU A 269 6.41 8.37 3.59
CA GLU A 269 6.37 8.66 2.15
C GLU A 269 5.37 9.79 1.85
N MET A 270 4.17 9.70 2.43
CA MET A 270 3.10 10.67 2.23
C MET A 270 3.51 12.07 2.72
N GLU A 271 4.20 12.16 3.85
CA GLU A 271 4.75 13.42 4.34
C GLU A 271 5.77 14.02 3.38
N LEU A 272 6.68 13.19 2.84
CA LEU A 272 7.71 13.64 1.89
C LEU A 272 7.12 14.06 0.55
N MET A 273 6.07 13.37 0.07
CA MET A 273 5.34 13.77 -1.14
C MET A 273 4.76 15.19 -0.98
N VAL A 274 4.22 15.51 0.20
CA VAL A 274 3.74 16.87 0.52
C VAL A 274 4.90 17.86 0.64
N ASP A 275 5.95 17.52 1.39
CA ASP A 275 7.16 18.34 1.54
C ASP A 275 7.77 18.72 0.18
N TYR A 276 7.67 17.82 -0.80
CA TYR A 276 8.24 18.03 -2.14
C TYR A 276 7.27 18.71 -3.13
N GLY A 277 6.05 19.02 -2.69
CA GLY A 277 5.12 19.92 -3.39
C GLY A 277 3.81 19.27 -3.88
N MET A 278 3.56 18.00 -3.58
CA MET A 278 2.28 17.36 -3.91
C MET A 278 1.20 17.82 -2.93
N LYS A 279 0.00 18.13 -3.41
CA LYS A 279 -1.09 18.55 -2.51
C LYS A 279 -1.53 17.38 -1.64
N PRO A 280 -1.84 17.59 -0.34
CA PRO A 280 -2.27 16.51 0.54
C PRO A 280 -3.41 15.65 -0.01
N ILE A 281 -4.44 16.26 -0.60
CA ILE A 281 -5.55 15.52 -1.23
C ILE A 281 -5.08 14.61 -2.37
N ASP A 282 -4.09 15.04 -3.16
CA ASP A 282 -3.54 14.24 -4.25
C ASP A 282 -2.70 13.09 -3.70
N VAL A 283 -1.98 13.30 -2.59
CA VAL A 283 -1.27 12.21 -1.87
C VAL A 283 -2.25 11.15 -1.37
N LEU A 284 -3.43 11.55 -0.86
CA LEU A 284 -4.47 10.60 -0.45
C LEU A 284 -5.02 9.79 -1.63
N ARG A 285 -5.20 10.41 -2.81
CA ARG A 285 -5.57 9.71 -4.05
C ARG A 285 -4.47 8.73 -4.46
N SER A 286 -3.21 9.16 -4.44
CA SER A 286 -2.04 8.31 -4.71
C SER A 286 -1.99 7.09 -3.79
N ALA A 287 -2.32 7.27 -2.51
CA ALA A 287 -2.35 6.20 -1.52
C ALA A 287 -3.60 5.31 -1.55
N THR A 288 -4.63 5.66 -2.33
CA THR A 288 -5.90 4.91 -2.39
C THR A 288 -6.32 4.61 -3.83
N SER A 289 -7.13 5.47 -4.46
CA SER A 289 -7.77 5.19 -5.75
C SER A 289 -6.77 5.02 -6.90
N ILE A 290 -5.69 5.80 -6.92
CA ILE A 290 -4.67 5.75 -7.96
C ILE A 290 -3.85 4.46 -7.83
N ASN A 291 -3.38 4.10 -6.64
CA ASN A 291 -2.71 2.82 -6.40
C ASN A 291 -3.62 1.65 -6.78
N ALA A 292 -4.87 1.64 -6.30
CA ALA A 292 -5.82 0.58 -6.61
C ALA A 292 -6.03 0.43 -8.12
N LYS A 293 -6.30 1.53 -8.83
CA LYS A 293 -6.48 1.52 -10.29
C LYS A 293 -5.24 1.03 -11.02
N THR A 294 -4.07 1.54 -10.64
CA THR A 294 -2.80 1.19 -11.31
C THR A 294 -2.46 -0.29 -11.14
N PHE A 295 -2.83 -0.89 -10.00
CA PHE A 295 -2.59 -2.30 -9.73
C PHE A 295 -3.71 -3.23 -10.22
N GLY A 296 -4.74 -2.71 -10.90
CA GLY A 296 -5.87 -3.50 -11.42
C GLY A 296 -6.93 -3.86 -10.38
N TYR A 297 -6.97 -3.14 -9.26
CA TYR A 297 -7.90 -3.34 -8.14
C TYR A 297 -8.92 -2.21 -7.97
N GLY A 298 -8.94 -1.22 -8.85
CA GLY A 298 -9.76 0.01 -8.75
C GLY A 298 -11.28 -0.22 -8.72
N ASP A 299 -11.75 -1.39 -9.13
CA ASP A 299 -13.17 -1.77 -9.05
C ASP A 299 -13.54 -2.42 -7.71
N SER A 300 -12.57 -2.70 -6.84
CA SER A 300 -12.74 -3.49 -5.61
C SER A 300 -12.31 -2.78 -4.33
N ILE A 301 -11.26 -1.96 -4.38
CA ILE A 301 -10.68 -1.22 -3.24
C ILE A 301 -10.21 0.18 -3.68
N GLY A 302 -9.73 0.98 -2.73
CA GLY A 302 -9.17 2.32 -2.99
C GLY A 302 -10.22 3.43 -3.13
N SER A 303 -11.50 3.12 -2.99
CA SER A 303 -12.56 4.11 -2.86
C SER A 303 -13.65 3.62 -1.90
N LEU A 304 -14.40 4.55 -1.31
CA LEU A 304 -15.59 4.24 -0.53
C LEU A 304 -16.80 4.37 -1.45
N LYS A 305 -17.21 3.27 -2.08
CA LYS A 305 -18.37 3.20 -2.98
C LYS A 305 -19.15 1.92 -2.73
N LYS A 306 -20.46 1.95 -3.00
CA LYS A 306 -21.32 0.77 -2.90
C LYS A 306 -20.75 -0.40 -3.71
N GLY A 307 -20.71 -1.57 -3.10
CA GLY A 307 -20.21 -2.82 -3.70
C GLY A 307 -18.70 -3.04 -3.56
N MET A 308 -17.92 -2.04 -3.19
CA MET A 308 -16.49 -2.21 -2.93
C MET A 308 -16.25 -2.94 -1.61
N LEU A 309 -15.08 -3.58 -1.49
CA LEU A 309 -14.67 -4.25 -0.26
C LEU A 309 -14.53 -3.23 0.87
N ALA A 310 -14.94 -3.62 2.07
CA ALA A 310 -14.89 -2.79 3.27
C ALA A 310 -13.48 -2.80 3.88
N ASP A 311 -12.55 -2.19 3.15
CA ASP A 311 -11.21 -1.84 3.60
C ASP A 311 -11.21 -0.35 3.94
N ILE A 312 -11.32 -0.01 5.22
CA ILE A 312 -11.65 1.34 5.71
C ILE A 312 -10.78 1.68 6.90
N ILE A 313 -10.28 2.92 6.97
CA ILE A 313 -9.58 3.45 8.14
C ILE A 313 -10.22 4.73 8.63
N ALA A 314 -10.01 5.05 9.92
CA ALA A 314 -10.25 6.38 10.45
C ALA A 314 -8.98 6.94 11.07
N VAL A 315 -8.70 8.20 10.80
CA VAL A 315 -7.57 8.94 11.37
C VAL A 315 -8.06 10.15 12.13
N ASN A 316 -7.38 10.49 13.23
CA ASN A 316 -7.74 11.67 14.02
C ASN A 316 -7.31 12.95 13.29
N GLY A 317 -8.24 13.89 13.09
CA GLY A 317 -7.97 15.13 12.35
C GLY A 317 -8.24 15.04 10.84
N ASP A 318 -7.79 16.06 10.11
CA ASP A 318 -7.98 16.19 8.66
C ASP A 318 -6.62 16.04 7.92
N PRO A 319 -6.38 14.91 7.23
CA PRO A 319 -5.14 14.71 6.49
C PRO A 319 -5.00 15.60 5.25
N THR A 320 -6.06 16.28 4.82
CA THR A 320 -6.00 17.25 3.72
C THR A 320 -5.53 18.64 4.17
N GLU A 321 -5.71 18.96 5.46
CA GLU A 321 -5.18 20.18 6.08
C GLU A 321 -3.78 19.93 6.67
N ASN A 322 -3.55 18.77 7.28
CA ASN A 322 -2.27 18.36 7.83
C ASN A 322 -2.03 16.87 7.56
N ILE A 323 -1.16 16.56 6.59
CA ILE A 323 -0.88 15.19 6.17
C ILE A 323 -0.42 14.27 7.31
N LYS A 324 0.21 14.81 8.36
CA LYS A 324 0.63 14.04 9.55
C LYS A 324 -0.53 13.37 10.30
N ALA A 325 -1.76 13.86 10.11
CA ALA A 325 -2.95 13.22 10.67
C ALA A 325 -3.06 11.75 10.25
N ILE A 326 -2.50 11.37 9.09
CA ILE A 326 -2.52 9.99 8.60
C ILE A 326 -1.80 8.99 9.52
N GLU A 327 -0.85 9.45 10.35
CA GLU A 327 -0.17 8.61 11.34
C GLU A 327 -1.07 8.28 12.54
N SER A 328 -2.10 9.10 12.80
CA SER A 328 -3.00 8.97 13.94
C SER A 328 -4.18 8.05 13.64
N VAL A 329 -3.90 6.83 13.17
CA VAL A 329 -4.91 5.82 12.84
C VAL A 329 -5.60 5.31 14.11
N SER A 330 -6.88 5.63 14.28
CA SER A 330 -7.70 5.20 15.43
C SER A 330 -8.57 4.00 15.10
N PHE A 331 -8.86 3.74 13.82
CA PHE A 331 -9.70 2.63 13.39
C PHE A 331 -9.16 1.96 12.13
N VAL A 332 -9.20 0.63 12.09
CA VAL A 332 -8.87 -0.16 10.90
C VAL A 332 -9.91 -1.27 10.73
N MET A 333 -10.54 -1.30 9.56
CA MET A 333 -11.38 -2.39 9.07
C MET A 333 -10.79 -2.95 7.78
N LYS A 334 -10.72 -4.27 7.68
CA LYS A 334 -10.27 -4.99 6.48
C LYS A 334 -11.25 -6.12 6.18
N ASP A 335 -11.72 -6.23 4.94
CA ASP A 335 -12.74 -7.19 4.51
C ASP A 335 -13.97 -7.19 5.46
N GLY A 336 -14.38 -6.00 5.93
CA GLY A 336 -15.50 -5.82 6.85
C GLY A 336 -15.24 -6.22 8.30
N LYS A 337 -14.04 -6.72 8.63
CA LYS A 337 -13.63 -7.10 9.98
C LYS A 337 -12.88 -5.94 10.64
N ILE A 338 -13.32 -5.58 11.85
CA ILE A 338 -12.63 -4.56 12.65
C ILE A 338 -11.35 -5.18 13.21
N ILE A 339 -10.21 -4.60 12.84
CA ILE A 339 -8.87 -5.02 13.25
C ILE A 339 -8.36 -4.17 14.42
N LYS A 340 -8.71 -2.88 14.41
CA LYS A 340 -8.32 -1.87 15.42
C LYS A 340 -9.51 -0.93 15.65
N GLN A 341 -9.80 -0.63 16.91
CA GLN A 341 -10.79 0.35 17.37
C GLN A 341 -10.35 0.91 18.71
#